data_AF-A0A7Y2YQM5-F1
#
_entry.id   AF-A0A7Y2YQM5-F1
#
_cell.length_a   1.000
_cell.length_b   1.000
_cell.length_c   1.000
_cell.angle_alpha   90.00
_cell.angle_beta   90.00
_cell.angle_gamma   90.00
#
_symmetry.space_group_name_H-M   'P 1'
#
loop_
_entity.id
_entity.type
_entity.pdbx_description
1 polymer ?
#
loop_
_entity_poly.entity_id
_entity_poly.type
_entity_poly.pdbx_seq_one_letter_code
_entity_poly.pdbx_strand_id
1 'polypeptide(L)'
;MKKHFTLFFVISSLFCRAQLSVQNDAYIYVNDTFIFVEDDVNLDDVNSTLYLRNEGQLLQGNGVTGNTGNGELSVYQQGTVNKWTYNFWCSPIGQANGSNTNGDFNITQLKQPFSNLVSNDFNFVSSDDGNNLANPIEISNRWIYTYQQSAEYGDWNYVGNINDIIPGLGFTMKGTSGNPVVGQTVDFRGKPNNGLIINGVRDTEFTLVGNPYPSAMDAAAFIHHPLNVTIINGVLYYWEQRSDIESHVLSNYIGGYAEYTIDATGTVETFVPAVFFTYDANGDPLPLPPPGE
;
A
#
# COMPACT_ATOMS: atom_id res chain seq x y z
N MET A 1 -65.56 2.23 40.38
CA MET A 1 -64.15 2.64 40.16
C MET A 1 -63.65 2.02 38.87
N LYS A 2 -63.40 2.82 37.81
CA LYS A 2 -62.89 2.32 36.52
C LYS A 2 -61.37 2.22 36.58
N LYS A 3 -60.82 1.00 36.58
CA LYS A 3 -59.37 0.77 36.53
C LYS A 3 -58.87 1.01 35.10
N HIS A 4 -57.99 2.00 34.93
CA HIS A 4 -57.31 2.26 33.67
C HIS A 4 -56.02 1.47 33.67
N PHE A 5 -55.87 0.58 32.68
CA PHE A 5 -54.66 -0.21 32.49
C PHE A 5 -53.89 0.43 31.35
N THR A 6 -52.78 1.09 31.67
CA THR A 6 -51.89 1.71 30.68
C THR A 6 -50.84 0.69 30.27
N LEU A 7 -50.90 0.25 29.01
CA LEU A 7 -49.92 -0.65 28.42
C LEU A 7 -48.75 0.19 27.88
N PHE A 8 -47.55 -0.03 28.44
CA PHE A 8 -46.32 0.63 27.97
C PHE A 8 -45.67 -0.26 26.88
N PHE A 9 -45.61 0.24 25.64
CA PHE A 9 -44.90 -0.43 24.54
C PHE A 9 -43.46 0.10 24.52
N VAL A 10 -42.49 -0.76 24.86
CA VAL A 10 -41.07 -0.46 24.68
C VAL A 10 -40.64 -1.02 23.34
N ILE A 11 -40.45 -0.15 22.34
CA ILE A 11 -39.85 -0.52 21.05
C ILE A 11 -38.33 -0.37 21.22
N SER A 12 -37.62 -1.47 21.45
CA SER A 12 -36.15 -1.48 21.39
C SER A 12 -35.72 -1.79 19.95
N SER A 13 -35.25 -0.79 19.23
CA SER A 13 -34.52 -0.99 17.97
C SER A 13 -33.10 -1.46 18.29
N LEU A 14 -32.82 -2.75 18.04
CA LEU A 14 -31.45 -3.26 18.01
C LEU A 14 -30.85 -2.90 16.65
N PHE A 15 -29.87 -2.00 16.64
CA PHE A 15 -29.00 -1.82 15.48
C PHE A 15 -28.01 -2.99 15.48
N CYS A 16 -28.15 -3.92 14.53
CA CYS A 16 -27.11 -4.90 14.25
C CYS A 16 -26.12 -4.24 13.29
N ARG A 17 -24.86 -4.07 13.70
CA ARG A 17 -23.80 -3.68 12.77
C ARG A 17 -23.20 -4.94 12.18
N ALA A 18 -23.04 -4.99 10.86
CA ALA A 18 -22.38 -6.11 10.22
C ALA A 18 -20.86 -6.01 10.46
N GLN A 19 -20.36 -6.86 11.34
CA GLN A 19 -18.94 -7.04 11.64
C GLN A 19 -18.46 -8.42 11.14
N LEU A 20 -17.19 -8.53 10.76
CA LEU A 20 -16.57 -9.78 10.33
C LEU A 20 -15.65 -10.29 11.43
N SER A 21 -15.83 -11.53 11.88
CA SER A 21 -14.90 -12.15 12.83
C SER A 21 -14.44 -13.52 12.34
N VAL A 22 -13.13 -13.76 12.44
CA VAL A 22 -12.49 -15.04 12.19
C VAL A 22 -11.84 -15.49 13.49
N GLN A 23 -12.16 -16.72 13.93
CA GLN A 23 -11.79 -17.28 15.23
C GLN A 23 -11.47 -18.78 15.08
N ASN A 24 -10.85 -19.36 16.10
CA ASN A 24 -10.44 -20.76 16.19
C ASN A 24 -9.45 -21.15 15.09
N ASP A 25 -8.46 -20.30 14.84
CA ASP A 25 -7.45 -20.50 13.78
C ASP A 25 -8.07 -20.74 12.39
N ALA A 26 -9.30 -20.27 12.17
CA ALA A 26 -10.01 -20.43 10.91
C ALA A 26 -9.52 -19.43 9.85
N TYR A 27 -10.01 -19.58 8.63
CA TYR A 27 -9.74 -18.60 7.59
C TYR A 27 -10.95 -18.33 6.71
N ILE A 28 -10.93 -17.15 6.10
CA ILE A 28 -11.81 -16.77 4.99
C ILE A 28 -10.93 -16.62 3.75
N TYR A 29 -11.38 -17.15 2.62
CA TYR A 29 -10.67 -17.08 1.35
C TYR A 29 -11.51 -16.36 0.31
N VAL A 30 -11.09 -15.15 -0.06
CA VAL A 30 -11.73 -14.28 -1.04
C VAL A 30 -10.90 -14.30 -2.31
N ASN A 31 -11.53 -14.67 -3.42
CA ASN A 31 -10.85 -14.89 -4.69
C ASN A 31 -11.65 -14.28 -5.83
N ASP A 32 -11.05 -13.34 -6.57
CA ASP A 32 -11.69 -12.69 -7.73
C ASP A 32 -13.08 -12.11 -7.39
N THR A 33 -13.18 -11.52 -6.20
CA THR A 33 -14.40 -10.90 -5.68
C THR A 33 -14.08 -10.02 -4.49
N PHE A 34 -15.09 -9.33 -3.98
CA PHE A 34 -14.96 -8.57 -2.76
C PHE A 34 -15.85 -9.10 -1.64
N ILE A 35 -15.44 -8.81 -0.42
CA ILE A 35 -16.31 -8.85 0.75
C ILE A 35 -16.53 -7.43 1.28
N PHE A 36 -17.75 -7.15 1.73
CA PHE A 36 -18.09 -5.87 2.34
C PHE A 36 -18.37 -6.06 3.83
N VAL A 37 -17.75 -5.24 4.67
CA VAL A 37 -17.93 -5.22 6.13
C VAL A 37 -18.31 -3.81 6.55
N GLU A 38 -19.36 -3.64 7.34
CA GLU A 38 -19.89 -2.30 7.64
C GLU A 38 -19.07 -1.59 8.71
N ASP A 39 -18.69 -2.29 9.79
CA ASP A 39 -17.99 -1.68 10.94
C ASP A 39 -16.53 -2.11 11.07
N ASP A 40 -16.28 -3.32 11.57
CA ASP A 40 -14.94 -3.81 11.87
C ASP A 40 -14.70 -5.26 11.43
N VAL A 41 -13.41 -5.56 11.20
CA VAL A 41 -12.86 -6.90 11.03
C VAL A 41 -12.07 -7.28 12.28
N ASN A 42 -12.42 -8.40 12.90
CA ASN A 42 -11.70 -9.00 14.02
C ASN A 42 -11.09 -10.36 13.63
N LEU A 43 -9.76 -10.42 13.53
CA LEU A 43 -9.00 -11.65 13.27
C LEU A 43 -8.37 -12.13 14.58
N ASP A 44 -9.10 -12.93 15.36
CA ASP A 44 -8.88 -13.03 16.81
C ASP A 44 -7.56 -13.75 17.17
N ASP A 45 -7.42 -15.00 16.70
CA ASP A 45 -6.25 -15.84 16.96
C ASP A 45 -5.10 -15.56 15.98
N VAL A 46 -3.87 -15.91 16.38
CA VAL A 46 -2.65 -15.71 15.57
C VAL A 46 -2.74 -16.37 14.18
N ASN A 47 -3.47 -17.49 14.04
CA ASN A 47 -3.65 -18.13 12.72
C ASN A 47 -4.98 -17.77 12.04
N SER A 48 -5.80 -16.92 12.67
CA SER A 48 -7.03 -16.44 12.04
C SER A 48 -6.69 -15.58 10.84
N THR A 49 -7.05 -16.02 9.64
CA THR A 49 -6.56 -15.37 8.41
C THR A 49 -7.67 -14.98 7.44
N LEU A 50 -7.57 -13.79 6.85
CA LEU A 50 -8.38 -13.39 5.69
C LEU A 50 -7.47 -13.35 4.46
N TYR A 51 -7.74 -14.19 3.47
CA TYR A 51 -6.94 -14.27 2.24
C TYR A 51 -7.62 -13.53 1.10
N LEU A 52 -6.89 -12.61 0.46
CA LEU A 52 -7.31 -11.94 -0.77
C LEU A 52 -6.44 -12.42 -1.95
N ARG A 53 -7.05 -13.02 -2.96
CA ARG A 53 -6.36 -13.58 -4.14
C ARG A 53 -7.03 -13.14 -5.42
N ASN A 54 -6.23 -13.04 -6.49
CA ASN A 54 -6.69 -12.66 -7.83
C ASN A 54 -7.56 -11.40 -7.79
N GLU A 55 -6.98 -10.28 -7.34
CA GLU A 55 -7.70 -9.01 -7.18
C GLU A 55 -8.85 -9.02 -6.16
N GLY A 56 -8.86 -10.01 -5.26
CA GLY A 56 -9.80 -10.05 -4.14
C GLY A 56 -9.69 -8.80 -3.25
N GLN A 57 -10.81 -8.32 -2.72
CA GLN A 57 -10.85 -7.06 -1.97
C GLN A 57 -11.63 -7.18 -0.65
N LEU A 58 -11.19 -6.39 0.34
CA LEU A 58 -11.96 -6.10 1.55
C LEU A 58 -12.43 -4.63 1.47
N LEU A 59 -13.72 -4.43 1.24
CA LEU A 59 -14.36 -3.13 1.31
C LEU A 59 -14.94 -2.94 2.71
N GLN A 60 -14.70 -1.78 3.29
CA GLN A 60 -15.16 -1.47 4.63
C GLN A 60 -15.96 -0.17 4.65
N GLY A 61 -17.08 -0.17 5.37
CA GLY A 61 -17.92 1.00 5.58
C GLY A 61 -17.33 2.00 6.57
N ASN A 62 -18.12 3.01 6.94
CA ASN A 62 -17.71 4.10 7.83
C ASN A 62 -17.87 3.73 9.32
N GLY A 63 -17.55 2.49 9.65
CA GLY A 63 -17.40 2.01 11.01
C GLY A 63 -16.44 2.86 11.84
N VAL A 64 -16.65 2.86 13.16
CA VAL A 64 -15.79 3.59 14.11
C VAL A 64 -15.12 2.66 15.12
N THR A 65 -15.44 1.37 15.08
CA THR A 65 -14.92 0.37 16.04
C THR A 65 -13.44 0.09 15.80
N GLY A 66 -13.01 0.06 14.53
CA GLY A 66 -11.62 -0.20 14.14
C GLY A 66 -11.28 -1.69 14.08
N ASN A 67 -10.45 -2.08 13.11
CA ASN A 67 -10.07 -3.48 12.93
C ASN A 67 -9.14 -3.96 14.05
N THR A 68 -9.31 -5.19 14.53
CA THR A 68 -8.61 -5.72 15.70
C THR A 68 -8.20 -7.19 15.54
N GLY A 69 -7.52 -7.72 16.56
CA GLY A 69 -7.08 -9.11 16.64
C GLY A 69 -5.58 -9.32 16.43
N ASN A 70 -5.13 -10.57 16.58
CA ASN A 70 -3.73 -11.00 16.41
C ASN A 70 -3.48 -11.78 15.11
N GLY A 71 -4.55 -12.10 14.38
CA GLY A 71 -4.49 -12.74 13.07
C GLY A 71 -4.20 -11.74 11.95
N GLU A 72 -4.23 -12.23 10.71
CA GLU A 72 -3.67 -11.50 9.57
C GLU A 72 -4.62 -11.46 8.36
N LEU A 73 -4.74 -10.29 7.76
CA LEU A 73 -5.08 -10.16 6.35
C LEU A 73 -3.83 -10.53 5.53
N SER A 74 -4.03 -11.33 4.48
CA SER A 74 -3.03 -11.70 3.49
C SER A 74 -3.44 -11.18 2.12
N VAL A 75 -2.63 -10.28 1.55
CA VAL A 75 -2.88 -9.70 0.21
C VAL A 75 -1.68 -9.91 -0.69
N TYR A 76 -1.91 -10.57 -1.83
CA TYR A 76 -0.87 -10.71 -2.85
C TYR A 76 -0.76 -9.44 -3.67
N GLN A 77 0.48 -9.02 -3.87
CA GLN A 77 0.86 -7.89 -4.68
C GLN A 77 2.02 -8.29 -5.58
N GLN A 78 2.10 -7.69 -6.76
CA GLN A 78 2.98 -8.15 -7.81
C GLN A 78 4.02 -7.08 -8.13
N GLY A 79 5.29 -7.35 -7.78
CA GLY A 79 6.40 -6.52 -8.23
C GLY A 79 6.62 -6.76 -9.72
N THR A 80 7.10 -5.77 -10.45
CA THR A 80 7.24 -5.83 -11.92
C THR A 80 8.65 -5.56 -12.42
N VAL A 81 9.58 -5.35 -11.49
CA VAL A 81 10.90 -4.76 -11.77
C VAL A 81 12.04 -5.72 -11.41
N ASN A 82 13.21 -5.47 -11.97
CA ASN A 82 14.43 -6.22 -11.69
C ASN A 82 15.24 -5.61 -10.54
N LYS A 83 16.40 -6.18 -10.22
CA LYS A 83 17.28 -5.68 -9.16
C LYS A 83 17.76 -4.23 -9.31
N TRP A 84 17.76 -3.68 -10.52
CA TRP A 84 18.17 -2.31 -10.77
C TRP A 84 17.01 -1.32 -10.70
N THR A 85 15.77 -1.78 -10.80
CA THR A 85 14.60 -0.90 -10.91
C THR A 85 13.76 -0.94 -9.64
N TYR A 86 13.16 0.22 -9.31
CA TYR A 86 12.35 0.41 -8.11
C TYR A 86 10.88 0.06 -8.35
N ASN A 87 10.30 -0.71 -7.43
CA ASN A 87 8.86 -0.67 -7.19
C ASN A 87 8.56 0.47 -6.20
N PHE A 88 7.35 1.00 -6.29
CA PHE A 88 6.78 1.94 -5.33
C PHE A 88 5.54 1.28 -4.74
N TRP A 89 5.56 1.07 -3.44
CA TRP A 89 4.56 0.31 -2.71
C TRP A 89 3.86 1.18 -1.68
N CYS A 90 2.68 0.76 -1.25
CA CYS A 90 2.04 1.24 -0.03
C CYS A 90 1.35 0.04 0.64
N SER A 91 1.40 -0.03 1.97
CA SER A 91 0.88 -1.18 2.70
C SER A 91 -0.61 -1.05 2.99
N PRO A 92 -1.43 -2.05 2.63
CA PRO A 92 -2.83 -2.12 3.05
C PRO A 92 -3.02 -2.65 4.48
N ILE A 93 -1.92 -3.01 5.14
CA ILE A 93 -1.87 -3.63 6.46
C ILE A 93 -0.92 -2.90 7.40
N GLY A 94 -1.08 -3.15 8.70
CA GLY A 94 -0.14 -2.77 9.76
C GLY A 94 0.08 -3.92 10.74
N GLN A 95 0.82 -3.68 11.81
CA GLN A 95 1.05 -4.68 12.86
C GLN A 95 -0.26 -5.23 13.48
N ALA A 96 -0.35 -6.56 13.58
CA ALA A 96 -1.42 -7.26 14.29
C ALA A 96 -1.03 -7.44 15.76
N ASN A 97 -1.55 -6.57 16.63
CA ASN A 97 -1.19 -6.51 18.05
C ASN A 97 -2.41 -6.43 18.99
N GLY A 98 -3.61 -6.81 18.50
CA GLY A 98 -4.86 -6.73 19.25
C GLY A 98 -5.39 -5.31 19.49
N SER A 99 -4.69 -4.25 19.04
CA SER A 99 -5.23 -2.88 19.03
C SER A 99 -6.32 -2.75 17.97
N ASN A 100 -7.31 -1.89 18.21
CA ASN A 100 -8.32 -1.52 17.21
C ASN A 100 -7.92 -0.30 16.34
N THR A 101 -6.73 0.26 16.55
CA THR A 101 -6.18 1.35 15.71
C THR A 101 -5.33 0.77 14.57
N ASN A 102 -5.24 1.46 13.43
CA ASN A 102 -4.24 1.10 12.42
C ASN A 102 -2.85 1.07 13.07
N GLY A 103 -2.09 0.01 12.78
CA GLY A 103 -0.70 -0.12 13.19
C GLY A 103 0.21 0.38 12.08
N ASP A 104 1.45 0.72 12.43
CA ASP A 104 2.46 1.01 11.41
C ASP A 104 2.86 -0.30 10.69
N PHE A 105 3.35 -0.15 9.46
CA PHE A 105 3.84 -1.24 8.63
C PHE A 105 5.35 -1.40 8.78
N ASN A 106 5.82 -2.61 9.04
CA ASN A 106 7.23 -2.95 8.92
C ASN A 106 7.48 -3.78 7.67
N ILE A 107 8.60 -3.58 6.96
CA ILE A 107 8.90 -4.36 5.75
C ILE A 107 8.95 -5.88 6.01
N THR A 108 9.25 -6.31 7.24
CA THR A 108 9.23 -7.73 7.63
C THR A 108 7.84 -8.38 7.59
N GLN A 109 6.78 -7.58 7.42
CA GLN A 109 5.41 -8.04 7.14
C GLN A 109 5.20 -8.42 5.67
N LEU A 110 6.17 -8.15 4.80
CA LEU A 110 6.24 -8.76 3.47
C LEU A 110 6.74 -10.19 3.60
N LYS A 111 5.96 -11.13 3.06
CA LYS A 111 6.29 -12.54 3.03
C LYS A 111 6.43 -13.04 1.60
N GLN A 112 7.22 -14.09 1.40
CA GLN A 112 7.31 -14.80 0.13
C GLN A 112 6.19 -15.86 0.06
N PRO A 113 5.29 -15.80 -0.93
CA PRO A 113 4.30 -16.85 -1.15
C PRO A 113 4.95 -18.21 -1.42
N PHE A 114 4.51 -19.27 -0.73
CA PHE A 114 4.86 -20.66 -1.03
C PHE A 114 3.69 -21.42 -1.65
N SER A 115 2.48 -21.17 -1.16
CA SER A 115 1.22 -21.65 -1.74
C SER A 115 0.18 -20.55 -1.63
N ASN A 116 -1.09 -20.78 -1.99
CA ASN A 116 -2.13 -19.77 -1.82
C ASN A 116 -2.42 -19.41 -0.35
N LEU A 117 -2.01 -20.24 0.62
CA LEU A 117 -2.29 -20.02 2.05
C LEU A 117 -1.00 -19.81 2.86
N VAL A 118 0.09 -20.47 2.46
CA VAL A 118 1.35 -20.48 3.20
C VAL A 118 2.33 -19.50 2.57
N SER A 119 2.90 -18.65 3.43
CA SER A 119 3.99 -17.74 3.08
C SER A 119 5.10 -17.84 4.11
N ASN A 120 6.33 -17.63 3.69
CA ASN A 120 7.51 -17.68 4.54
C ASN A 120 8.14 -16.28 4.64
N ASP A 121 9.02 -16.10 5.63
CA ASP A 121 9.80 -14.86 5.74
C ASP A 121 10.79 -14.72 4.58
N PHE A 122 11.02 -13.49 4.14
CA PHE A 122 12.19 -13.14 3.33
C PHE A 122 13.45 -13.09 4.21
N ASN A 123 14.61 -13.28 3.59
CA ASN A 123 15.88 -12.90 4.20
C ASN A 123 16.23 -11.46 3.78
N PHE A 124 16.43 -10.56 4.74
CA PHE A 124 16.83 -9.19 4.44
C PHE A 124 18.35 -9.04 4.48
N VAL A 125 18.93 -8.52 3.40
CA VAL A 125 20.37 -8.35 3.25
C VAL A 125 20.73 -6.87 3.07
N SER A 126 21.93 -6.49 3.50
CA SER A 126 22.45 -5.12 3.34
C SER A 126 23.25 -4.90 2.05
N SER A 127 23.39 -5.94 1.22
CA SER A 127 23.96 -5.81 -0.12
C SER A 127 23.04 -5.03 -1.04
N ASP A 128 23.58 -4.47 -2.12
CA ASP A 128 22.79 -3.76 -3.11
C ASP A 128 21.77 -4.68 -3.79
N ASP A 129 22.13 -5.93 -4.06
CA ASP A 129 21.24 -6.86 -4.74
C ASP A 129 20.56 -7.81 -3.74
N GLY A 130 19.25 -8.00 -3.93
CA GLY A 130 18.54 -9.18 -3.47
C GLY A 130 18.67 -10.36 -4.46
N ASN A 131 18.26 -11.54 -4.06
CA ASN A 131 18.47 -12.78 -4.82
C ASN A 131 17.25 -13.69 -4.78
N ASN A 132 16.57 -13.82 -5.92
CA ASN A 132 15.39 -14.67 -6.08
C ASN A 132 15.71 -16.17 -6.14
N LEU A 133 16.99 -16.54 -6.31
CA LEU A 133 17.44 -17.94 -6.31
C LEU A 133 17.89 -18.41 -4.93
N ALA A 134 17.99 -17.49 -3.95
CA ALA A 134 18.24 -17.84 -2.57
C ALA A 134 17.01 -18.53 -1.94
N ASN A 135 17.25 -19.33 -0.90
CA ASN A 135 16.18 -19.95 -0.12
C ASN A 135 16.46 -19.77 1.37
N PRO A 136 15.70 -18.93 2.10
CA PRO A 136 14.61 -18.06 1.61
C PRO A 136 15.09 -16.98 0.61
N ILE A 137 14.17 -16.43 -0.20
CA ILE A 137 14.51 -15.33 -1.13
C ILE A 137 15.09 -14.14 -0.37
N GLU A 138 16.11 -13.50 -0.95
CA GLU A 138 16.77 -12.34 -0.38
C GLU A 138 16.21 -11.03 -0.92
N ILE A 139 15.85 -10.10 -0.02
CA ILE A 139 15.45 -8.72 -0.34
C ILE A 139 16.53 -7.77 0.20
N SER A 140 17.00 -6.84 -0.65
CA SER A 140 17.92 -5.81 -0.21
C SER A 140 17.18 -4.75 0.62
N ASN A 141 17.59 -4.59 1.89
CA ASN A 141 17.05 -3.52 2.74
C ASN A 141 17.62 -2.14 2.37
N ARG A 142 18.67 -2.09 1.54
CA ARG A 142 19.34 -0.86 1.13
C ARG A 142 18.40 0.10 0.41
N TRP A 143 17.40 -0.43 -0.29
CA TRP A 143 16.52 0.33 -1.20
C TRP A 143 15.14 0.62 -0.64
N ILE A 144 15.00 0.60 0.69
CA ILE A 144 13.73 0.87 1.36
C ILE A 144 13.76 2.28 1.94
N TYR A 145 13.11 3.19 1.24
CA TYR A 145 12.97 4.60 1.62
C TYR A 145 11.54 5.09 1.47
N THR A 146 11.17 6.03 2.33
CA THR A 146 9.97 6.86 2.18
C THR A 146 10.38 8.28 1.76
N TYR A 147 9.43 9.05 1.22
CA TYR A 147 9.63 10.44 0.87
C TYR A 147 8.42 11.25 1.32
N GLN A 148 8.64 12.31 2.10
CA GLN A 148 7.56 13.10 2.66
C GLN A 148 8.02 14.52 2.88
N GLN A 149 7.19 15.48 2.45
CA GLN A 149 7.36 16.90 2.75
C GLN A 149 8.79 17.39 2.46
N SER A 150 9.25 17.13 1.24
CA SER A 150 10.47 17.72 0.68
C SER A 150 10.33 17.95 -0.83
N ALA A 151 11.18 18.83 -1.37
CA ALA A 151 11.36 19.04 -2.81
C ALA A 151 12.75 18.58 -3.30
N GLU A 152 13.65 18.19 -2.39
CA GLU A 152 15.02 17.84 -2.69
C GLU A 152 15.15 16.32 -2.87
N TYR A 153 15.84 15.89 -3.93
CA TYR A 153 16.09 14.47 -4.14
C TYR A 153 16.86 13.84 -2.96
N GLY A 154 17.77 14.57 -2.32
CA GLY A 154 18.59 14.04 -1.22
C GLY A 154 17.82 13.68 0.05
N ASP A 155 16.55 14.09 0.17
CA ASP A 155 15.76 14.00 1.40
C ASP A 155 14.95 12.69 1.52
N TRP A 156 15.29 11.64 0.75
CA TRP A 156 14.75 10.31 0.98
C TRP A 156 15.08 9.81 2.39
N ASN A 157 14.06 9.35 3.11
CA ASN A 157 14.19 8.88 4.47
C ASN A 157 14.45 7.37 4.45
N TYR A 158 15.64 6.95 4.90
CA TYR A 158 15.98 5.54 4.98
C TYR A 158 15.16 4.83 6.05
N VAL A 159 14.44 3.78 5.64
CA VAL A 159 13.65 2.93 6.53
C VAL A 159 14.39 1.63 6.82
N GLY A 160 14.96 1.00 5.78
CA GLY A 160 15.54 -0.33 5.89
C GLY A 160 14.51 -1.36 6.32
N ASN A 161 14.91 -2.29 7.19
CA ASN A 161 14.04 -3.33 7.72
C ASN A 161 13.82 -3.27 9.24
N ILE A 162 14.15 -2.13 9.85
CA ILE A 162 14.03 -1.91 11.30
C ILE A 162 12.93 -0.89 11.60
N ASN A 163 12.87 0.18 10.82
CA ASN A 163 11.92 1.26 11.06
C ASN A 163 10.55 0.93 10.47
N ASP A 164 9.51 1.46 11.13
CA ASP A 164 8.13 1.31 10.69
C ASP A 164 7.72 2.47 9.77
N ILE A 165 6.73 2.21 8.92
CA ILE A 165 6.14 3.13 7.94
C ILE A 165 4.67 3.32 8.31
N ILE A 166 4.26 4.56 8.57
CA ILE A 166 2.87 4.86 8.92
C ILE A 166 1.91 4.56 7.75
N PRO A 167 0.64 4.22 8.00
CA PRO A 167 -0.35 3.99 6.95
C PRO A 167 -0.43 5.15 5.95
N GLY A 168 -0.57 4.84 4.67
CA GLY A 168 -0.72 5.82 3.58
C GLY A 168 0.58 6.32 2.97
N LEU A 169 1.70 6.27 3.71
CA LEU A 169 3.01 6.55 3.12
C LEU A 169 3.42 5.42 2.19
N GLY A 170 3.92 5.80 1.02
CA GLY A 170 4.53 4.87 0.11
C GLY A 170 6.01 4.67 0.41
N PHE A 171 6.57 3.55 -0.05
CA PHE A 171 7.97 3.21 0.09
C PHE A 171 8.55 2.62 -1.19
N THR A 172 9.85 2.79 -1.35
CA THR A 172 10.62 2.19 -2.44
C THR A 172 11.07 0.78 -2.08
N MET A 173 11.19 -0.09 -3.08
CA MET A 173 11.85 -1.39 -2.95
C MET A 173 12.30 -1.87 -4.32
N LYS A 174 13.59 -2.13 -4.52
CA LYS A 174 14.05 -2.74 -5.78
C LYS A 174 13.63 -4.20 -5.89
N GLY A 175 13.57 -4.69 -7.13
CA GLY A 175 13.40 -6.12 -7.39
C GLY A 175 14.62 -6.93 -6.97
N THR A 176 14.64 -8.19 -7.37
CA THR A 176 15.71 -9.14 -7.04
C THR A 176 16.46 -9.59 -8.29
N SER A 177 17.66 -10.14 -8.11
CA SER A 177 18.40 -10.83 -9.16
C SER A 177 17.76 -12.20 -9.46
N GLY A 178 18.09 -12.80 -10.61
CA GLY A 178 17.52 -14.10 -11.01
C GLY A 178 16.08 -14.02 -11.54
N ASN A 179 15.75 -12.88 -12.15
CA ASN A 179 14.45 -12.44 -12.65
C ASN A 179 13.51 -13.60 -13.09
N PRO A 180 12.33 -13.76 -12.48
CA PRO A 180 11.24 -14.43 -13.16
C PRO A 180 10.66 -13.48 -14.22
N VAL A 181 10.33 -14.02 -15.40
CA VAL A 181 9.73 -13.30 -16.55
C VAL A 181 8.40 -12.60 -16.20
N VAL A 182 7.86 -12.86 -15.02
CA VAL A 182 6.76 -12.20 -14.32
C VAL A 182 7.35 -11.81 -12.97
N GLY A 183 7.27 -10.55 -12.53
CA GLY A 183 8.08 -10.11 -11.38
C GLY A 183 7.75 -10.84 -10.06
N GLN A 184 8.30 -10.38 -8.94
CA GLN A 184 8.16 -11.09 -7.67
C GLN A 184 6.78 -10.87 -7.03
N THR A 185 6.01 -11.93 -6.82
CA THR A 185 4.82 -11.87 -5.97
C THR A 185 5.22 -11.74 -4.51
N VAL A 186 4.62 -10.79 -3.82
CA VAL A 186 4.83 -10.50 -2.40
C VAL A 186 3.51 -10.59 -1.68
N ASP A 187 3.51 -11.15 -0.47
CA ASP A 187 2.34 -11.27 0.37
C ASP A 187 2.43 -10.31 1.55
N PHE A 188 1.55 -9.32 1.58
CA PHE A 188 1.40 -8.40 2.71
C PHE A 188 0.60 -9.10 3.81
N ARG A 189 1.22 -9.33 4.98
CA ARG A 189 0.64 -10.04 6.13
C ARG A 189 0.55 -9.15 7.36
N GLY A 190 -0.68 -8.86 7.79
CA GLY A 190 -0.91 -8.07 9.00
C GLY A 190 -2.36 -7.66 9.15
N LYS A 191 -2.65 -6.75 10.07
CA LYS A 191 -4.02 -6.29 10.31
C LYS A 191 -4.46 -5.32 9.21
N PRO A 192 -5.66 -5.46 8.63
CA PRO A 192 -6.14 -4.57 7.58
C PRO A 192 -6.32 -3.14 8.10
N ASN A 193 -5.77 -2.17 7.36
CA ASN A 193 -6.01 -0.76 7.62
C ASN A 193 -7.46 -0.38 7.26
N ASN A 194 -8.06 0.53 8.03
CA ASN A 194 -9.38 1.09 7.75
C ASN A 194 -9.49 2.58 8.13
N GLY A 195 -10.66 3.17 7.86
CA GLY A 195 -11.01 4.51 8.31
C GLY A 195 -10.18 5.62 7.67
N LEU A 196 -10.18 6.81 8.28
CA LEU A 196 -9.45 7.98 7.79
C LEU A 196 -7.94 7.82 8.04
N ILE A 197 -7.14 7.95 6.99
CA ILE A 197 -5.68 7.97 7.03
C ILE A 197 -5.20 9.35 6.58
N ILE A 198 -4.28 9.95 7.33
CA ILE A 198 -3.78 11.31 7.10
C ILE A 198 -2.27 11.25 6.92
N ASN A 199 -1.79 11.76 5.79
CA ASN A 199 -0.37 11.95 5.52
C ASN A 199 -0.08 13.44 5.33
N GLY A 200 1.07 13.90 5.82
CA GLY A 200 1.45 15.31 5.73
C GLY A 200 1.87 15.70 4.31
N VAL A 201 1.41 16.87 3.87
CA VAL A 201 1.91 17.57 2.67
C VAL A 201 2.37 18.98 3.08
N ARG A 202 3.11 19.65 2.21
CA ARG A 202 3.57 21.03 2.39
C ARG A 202 3.59 21.73 1.05
N ASP A 203 3.50 23.06 1.09
CA ASP A 203 3.51 23.88 -0.11
C ASP A 203 4.81 23.65 -0.90
N THR A 204 4.69 23.49 -2.22
CA THR A 204 5.81 23.24 -3.16
C THR A 204 6.64 21.97 -2.90
N GLU A 205 6.19 21.06 -2.04
CA GLU A 205 6.89 19.82 -1.69
C GLU A 205 6.07 18.57 -2.06
N PHE A 206 6.74 17.43 -2.16
CA PHE A 206 6.14 16.15 -2.51
C PHE A 206 6.11 15.20 -1.31
N THR A 207 5.10 14.33 -1.29
CA THR A 207 5.02 13.18 -0.39
C THR A 207 4.69 11.95 -1.23
N LEU A 208 5.49 10.90 -1.11
CA LEU A 208 5.22 9.59 -1.70
C LEU A 208 4.10 8.93 -0.89
N VAL A 209 2.95 8.76 -1.52
CA VAL A 209 1.78 8.09 -0.97
C VAL A 209 1.33 6.95 -1.89
N GLY A 210 0.53 6.04 -1.37
CA GLY A 210 -0.18 5.06 -2.18
C GLY A 210 -1.51 4.70 -1.55
N ASN A 211 -2.14 3.63 -2.05
CA ASN A 211 -3.39 3.15 -1.50
C ASN A 211 -3.14 2.33 -0.21
N PRO A 212 -3.58 2.80 0.97
CA PRO A 212 -3.36 2.09 2.23
C PRO A 212 -4.48 1.12 2.58
N TYR A 213 -5.42 0.85 1.67
CA TYR A 213 -6.58 0.00 1.93
C TYR A 213 -6.50 -1.31 1.14
N PRO A 214 -7.06 -2.41 1.67
CA PRO A 214 -7.11 -3.71 1.00
C PRO A 214 -8.19 -3.81 -0.09
N SER A 215 -8.52 -2.69 -0.73
CA SER A 215 -9.48 -2.55 -1.84
C SER A 215 -9.00 -1.48 -2.80
N ALA A 216 -9.54 -1.44 -4.01
CA ALA A 216 -9.18 -0.42 -4.99
C ALA A 216 -9.61 0.99 -4.52
N MET A 217 -8.74 1.98 -4.75
CA MET A 217 -9.00 3.39 -4.47
C MET A 217 -9.16 4.16 -5.78
N ASP A 218 -10.20 4.98 -5.83
CA ASP A 218 -10.50 5.82 -7.00
C ASP A 218 -9.67 7.11 -6.94
N ALA A 219 -8.84 7.34 -7.96
CA ALA A 219 -7.95 8.49 -8.04
C ALA A 219 -8.71 9.83 -8.18
N ALA A 220 -9.80 9.85 -8.95
CA ALA A 220 -10.64 11.02 -9.11
C ALA A 220 -11.32 11.39 -7.79
N ALA A 221 -11.86 10.39 -7.08
CA ALA A 221 -12.45 10.58 -5.75
C ALA A 221 -11.41 11.03 -4.72
N PHE A 222 -10.17 10.51 -4.79
CA PHE A 222 -9.07 10.96 -3.94
C PHE A 222 -8.74 12.43 -4.17
N ILE A 223 -8.58 12.87 -5.43
CA ILE A 223 -8.29 14.28 -5.76
C ILE A 223 -9.42 15.21 -5.29
N HIS A 224 -10.68 14.83 -5.53
CA HIS A 224 -11.84 15.64 -5.17
C HIS A 224 -12.33 15.49 -3.73
N HIS A 225 -11.67 14.66 -2.93
CA HIS A 225 -12.04 14.54 -1.53
C HIS A 225 -11.95 15.93 -0.86
N PRO A 226 -12.95 16.36 -0.07
CA PRO A 226 -12.98 17.71 0.51
C PRO A 226 -11.76 18.08 1.36
N LEU A 227 -11.09 17.08 1.96
CA LEU A 227 -9.84 17.30 2.71
C LEU A 227 -8.61 17.45 1.81
N ASN A 228 -8.65 16.94 0.58
CA ASN A 228 -7.51 16.94 -0.34
C ASN A 228 -7.54 18.15 -1.27
N VAL A 229 -8.71 18.49 -1.82
CA VAL A 229 -8.88 19.60 -2.79
C VAL A 229 -8.36 20.95 -2.29
N THR A 230 -8.26 21.14 -0.96
CA THR A 230 -7.76 22.38 -0.34
C THR A 230 -6.25 22.37 -0.07
N ILE A 231 -5.57 21.23 -0.20
CA ILE A 231 -4.17 21.05 0.22
C ILE A 231 -3.26 20.46 -0.86
N ILE A 232 -3.81 19.88 -1.93
CA ILE A 232 -3.04 19.42 -3.10
C ILE A 232 -3.45 20.19 -4.36
N ASN A 233 -2.57 20.21 -5.36
CA ASN A 233 -2.80 20.87 -6.65
C ASN A 233 -3.70 20.07 -7.61
N GLY A 234 -4.15 18.88 -7.22
CA GLY A 234 -4.99 18.00 -8.04
C GLY A 234 -4.24 17.20 -9.10
N VAL A 235 -2.90 17.10 -9.01
CA VAL A 235 -2.07 16.29 -9.90
C VAL A 235 -1.52 15.09 -9.11
N LEU A 236 -1.71 13.88 -9.65
CA LEU A 236 -1.02 12.68 -9.18
C LEU A 236 0.13 12.34 -10.11
N TYR A 237 1.30 12.10 -9.54
CA TYR A 237 2.53 11.80 -10.26
C TYR A 237 2.88 10.32 -10.11
N TYR A 238 3.06 9.62 -11.23
CA TYR A 238 3.43 8.20 -11.27
C TYR A 238 4.80 8.04 -11.90
N TRP A 239 5.77 7.54 -11.14
CA TRP A 239 7.12 7.33 -11.66
C TRP A 239 7.16 6.14 -12.62
N GLU A 240 7.74 6.37 -13.79
CA GLU A 240 8.05 5.37 -14.79
C GLU A 240 9.56 5.37 -15.07
N GLN A 241 10.14 4.20 -15.32
CA GLN A 241 11.57 4.06 -15.57
C GLN A 241 11.86 2.93 -16.55
N ARG A 242 12.98 3.04 -17.23
CA ARG A 242 13.51 2.00 -18.11
C ARG A 242 14.08 0.84 -17.30
N SER A 243 13.62 -0.37 -17.62
CA SER A 243 14.10 -1.61 -16.99
C SER A 243 15.37 -2.18 -17.60
N ASP A 244 15.80 -1.68 -18.76
CA ASP A 244 16.99 -2.13 -19.47
C ASP A 244 18.28 -1.38 -19.07
N ILE A 245 18.18 -0.51 -18.07
CA ILE A 245 19.33 0.17 -17.46
C ILE A 245 19.85 -0.69 -16.30
N GLU A 246 21.00 -1.34 -16.52
CA GLU A 246 21.64 -2.24 -15.56
C GLU A 246 22.59 -1.50 -14.61
N SER A 247 22.07 -0.52 -13.86
CA SER A 247 22.89 0.28 -12.94
C SER A 247 22.18 0.62 -11.63
N HIS A 248 22.95 0.75 -10.55
CA HIS A 248 22.49 1.37 -9.30
C HIS A 248 22.93 2.83 -9.16
N VAL A 249 23.62 3.38 -10.16
CA VAL A 249 24.10 4.75 -10.16
C VAL A 249 23.00 5.65 -10.70
N LEU A 250 22.54 6.61 -9.88
CA LEU A 250 21.46 7.55 -10.22
C LEU A 250 21.61 8.16 -11.61
N SER A 251 22.81 8.62 -11.96
CA SER A 251 23.04 9.32 -13.23
C SER A 251 22.85 8.47 -14.48
N ASN A 252 22.76 7.14 -14.31
CA ASN A 252 22.51 6.23 -15.42
C ASN A 252 21.02 5.92 -15.57
N TYR A 253 20.17 6.22 -14.57
CA TYR A 253 18.74 5.96 -14.67
C TYR A 253 18.12 6.79 -15.76
N ILE A 254 17.13 6.19 -16.42
CA ILE A 254 16.27 6.85 -17.38
C ILE A 254 14.82 6.65 -16.91
N GLY A 255 14.11 7.74 -16.65
CA GLY A 255 12.74 7.71 -16.15
C GLY A 255 12.12 9.09 -16.07
N GLY A 256 10.86 9.16 -15.64
CA GLY A 256 10.11 10.40 -15.47
C GLY A 256 8.74 10.15 -14.87
N TYR A 257 7.99 11.21 -14.61
CA TYR A 257 6.65 11.11 -14.04
C TYR A 257 5.58 11.23 -15.12
N ALA A 258 4.66 10.25 -15.15
CA ALA A 258 3.36 10.42 -15.79
C ALA A 258 2.44 11.20 -14.84
N GLU A 259 1.52 11.97 -15.40
CA GLU A 259 0.63 12.84 -14.64
C GLU A 259 -0.82 12.45 -14.87
N TYR A 260 -1.58 12.31 -13.79
CA TYR A 260 -3.03 12.17 -13.83
C TYR A 260 -3.69 13.37 -13.17
N THR A 261 -4.71 13.90 -13.84
CA THR A 261 -5.54 15.00 -13.33
C THR A 261 -7.00 14.76 -13.68
N ILE A 262 -7.88 15.46 -12.97
CA ILE A 262 -9.30 15.55 -13.30
C ILE A 262 -9.74 17.01 -13.17
N ASP A 263 -10.60 17.46 -14.08
CA ASP A 263 -11.16 18.81 -14.01
C ASP A 263 -12.01 19.02 -12.74
N ALA A 264 -12.16 20.27 -12.32
CA ALA A 264 -12.87 20.62 -11.07
C ALA A 264 -14.34 20.16 -11.03
N THR A 265 -14.93 19.83 -12.18
CA THR A 265 -16.30 19.29 -12.27
C THR A 265 -16.37 17.77 -12.12
N GLY A 266 -15.22 17.07 -12.11
CA GLY A 266 -15.18 15.61 -11.97
C GLY A 266 -15.60 14.86 -13.22
N THR A 267 -15.44 15.48 -14.39
CA THR A 267 -16.00 14.98 -15.67
C THR A 267 -14.95 14.66 -16.72
N VAL A 268 -13.81 15.33 -16.68
CA VAL A 268 -12.75 15.16 -17.68
C VAL A 268 -11.46 14.76 -16.97
N GLU A 269 -11.14 13.49 -17.07
CA GLU A 269 -9.86 12.93 -16.63
C GLU A 269 -8.82 13.10 -17.73
N THR A 270 -7.59 13.44 -17.35
CA THR A 270 -6.45 13.59 -18.28
C THR A 270 -5.28 12.81 -17.74
N PHE A 271 -4.71 11.94 -18.58
CA PHE A 271 -3.47 11.23 -18.32
C PHE A 271 -2.41 11.66 -19.32
N VAL A 272 -1.30 12.21 -18.82
CA VAL A 272 -0.14 12.61 -19.62
C VAL A 272 0.97 11.58 -19.39
N PRO A 273 1.39 10.83 -20.42
CA PRO A 273 2.49 9.88 -20.28
C PRO A 273 3.80 10.54 -19.85
N ALA A 274 4.64 9.78 -19.16
CA ALA A 274 5.94 10.26 -18.69
C ALA A 274 6.86 10.67 -19.86
N VAL A 275 7.50 11.83 -19.72
CA VAL A 275 8.67 12.20 -20.52
C VAL A 275 9.92 11.74 -19.78
N PHE A 276 10.78 10.98 -20.44
CA PHE A 276 11.96 10.40 -19.80
C PHE A 276 13.18 11.31 -19.90
N PHE A 277 13.93 11.35 -18.80
CA PHE A 277 15.16 12.11 -18.61
C PHE A 277 16.25 11.20 -18.03
N THR A 278 17.51 11.61 -18.16
CA THR A 278 18.57 11.19 -17.24
C THR A 278 18.61 12.14 -16.04
N TYR A 279 19.44 11.86 -15.04
CA TYR A 279 19.51 12.66 -13.82
C TYR A 279 20.95 12.97 -13.46
N ASP A 280 21.21 14.09 -12.80
CA ASP A 280 22.50 14.36 -12.20
C ASP A 280 22.62 13.77 -10.78
N ALA A 281 23.70 14.08 -10.05
CA ALA A 281 23.90 13.58 -8.69
C ALA A 281 22.92 14.18 -7.65
N ASN A 282 22.30 15.33 -7.98
CA ASN A 282 21.30 16.00 -7.16
C ASN A 282 19.88 15.59 -7.54
N GLY A 283 19.71 14.68 -8.52
CA GLY A 283 18.40 14.27 -9.00
C GLY A 283 17.73 15.29 -9.92
N ASP A 284 18.47 16.27 -10.45
CA ASP A 284 17.94 17.21 -11.43
C ASP A 284 17.82 16.54 -12.80
N PRO A 285 16.68 16.70 -13.52
CA PRO A 285 16.47 16.05 -14.80
C PRO A 285 17.35 16.67 -15.89
N LEU A 286 18.01 15.81 -16.66
CA LEU A 286 18.82 16.14 -17.83
C LEU A 286 18.17 15.54 -19.10
N PRO A 287 18.18 16.27 -20.24
CA PRO A 287 17.69 15.72 -21.49
C PRO A 287 18.42 14.42 -21.86
N LEU A 288 17.70 13.47 -22.47
CA LEU A 288 18.32 12.27 -23.00
C LEU A 288 19.40 12.63 -24.04
N PRO A 289 20.52 11.88 -24.05
CA PRO A 289 21.53 12.07 -25.09
C PRO A 289 20.92 11.81 -26.48
N PRO A 290 21.41 12.49 -27.54
CA PRO A 290 20.98 12.21 -28.90
C PRO A 290 21.19 10.73 -29.25
N PRO A 291 20.34 10.12 -30.11
CA PRO A 291 20.55 8.74 -30.53
C PRO A 291 21.91 8.56 -31.22
N GLY A 292 22.81 7.77 -30.64
CA GLY A 292 24.05 7.33 -31.31
C GLY A 292 25.38 7.86 -30.76
N GLU A 293 25.42 8.43 -29.56
CA GLU A 293 26.66 8.66 -28.80
C GLU A 293 26.91 7.57 -27.74
#